data_AF-A0A422NSI1-F1
#
_entry.id   AF-A0A422NSI1-F1
#
_cell.length_a   1.000
_cell.length_b   1.000
_cell.length_c   1.000
_cell.angle_alpha   90.00
_cell.angle_beta   90.00
_cell.angle_gamma   90.00
#
_symmetry.space_group_name_H-M   'P 1'
#
loop_
_entity.id
_entity.type
_entity.pdbx_description
1 polymer ?
#
loop_
_entity_poly.entity_id
_entity_poly.type
_entity_poly.pdbx_seq_one_letter_code
_entity_poly.pdbx_strand_id
1 'polypeptide(L)'
;MLHSLRALPRSTRLPTALAVVAAVCCVVGCFASPLPYHCSFDAVVKNGGEKSAPVVVKEVSLKAQGEPQVYHVTGKEGWEPIRIVVSTNDVTDVRKFCLSSGSSKPNLLGNEAADCGDDAMSAVQQKALTHDIVSAAVKLHAERLLVQPLKAPLKVPEFAPGSICSRFSIPLSHRTKGVDKADMVLYVAAAPGGVWALPCATLENGRPIVGAVNLAPANLFLGRLATRIAAHEIAHALGFSYQQMTAHHMAKAVTGVRDRKVSVVVNSTNAAMAAREHYDCDNIQGMELYDLEGDGSTLESHWSERNAKDELMAPFGGAGLYTELTLGAFVDLGYYKANWAAAEPMAWGKKSGCELLEKKCAQLNLSDYPKMFCKEHDEYLRCASDRYFSGRCTRSIVEASPGKTADSCPIIAPAINMNDLNAVFRTGGSRSAVPGDRPSSWCLDVDPTTVKDAKGGDKLVAAVHAELKCLGGEVKLGVDKEGWTEWVSCTGGAKATWDIPPFGAEKVMCPDYSEVCTISATGSGVTPGVQWDGNDKEWKRKVPPAPAPSAPPPKPELPEPHKSPDPHKSPSLPPVGPLSPPAE
;
A
#
# COMPACT_ATOMS: atom_id res chain seq x y z
N MET A 1 -30.45 -66.38 29.46
CA MET A 1 -30.24 -67.82 29.19
C MET A 1 -30.07 -68.01 27.69
N LEU A 2 -28.97 -68.64 27.27
CA LEU A 2 -28.71 -69.39 26.01
C LEU A 2 -29.09 -68.73 24.66
N HIS A 3 -28.31 -68.75 23.57
CA HIS A 3 -27.09 -69.47 23.21
C HIS A 3 -26.43 -68.78 22.00
N SER A 4 -25.14 -69.01 21.84
CA SER A 4 -24.24 -68.49 20.78
C SER A 4 -24.54 -69.01 19.38
N LEU A 5 -24.22 -68.20 18.35
CA LEU A 5 -23.68 -68.71 17.08
C LEU A 5 -22.51 -67.84 16.60
N ARG A 6 -21.39 -68.52 16.36
CA ARG A 6 -20.13 -67.99 15.79
C ARG A 6 -20.26 -67.85 14.27
N ALA A 7 -19.65 -66.81 13.70
CA ALA A 7 -19.15 -66.81 12.32
C ALA A 7 -17.90 -65.89 12.19
N LEU A 8 -16.88 -66.39 11.49
CA LEU A 8 -15.63 -65.75 11.05
C LEU A 8 -15.53 -66.03 9.52
N PRO A 9 -14.61 -65.44 8.72
CA PRO A 9 -14.39 -64.01 8.39
C PRO A 9 -14.19 -63.79 6.85
N ARG A 10 -13.74 -62.57 6.49
CA ARG A 10 -13.21 -62.04 5.18
C ARG A 10 -14.21 -61.20 4.36
N SER A 11 -14.00 -59.87 4.29
CA SER A 11 -13.10 -59.14 3.37
C SER A 11 -13.75 -59.04 1.98
N THR A 12 -14.06 -57.91 1.35
CA THR A 12 -13.32 -56.65 1.14
C THR A 12 -14.30 -55.60 0.58
N ARG A 13 -14.32 -54.36 1.08
CA ARG A 13 -14.67 -53.16 0.28
C ARG A 13 -13.83 -51.96 0.72
N LEU A 14 -13.12 -51.37 -0.26
CA LEU A 14 -12.41 -50.08 -0.35
C LEU A 14 -13.21 -48.86 0.19
N PRO A 15 -12.62 -47.64 0.29
CA PRO A 15 -11.32 -47.25 0.84
C PRO A 15 -11.48 -46.14 1.91
N THR A 16 -10.73 -46.24 3.01
CA THR A 16 -10.47 -45.12 3.94
C THR A 16 -9.49 -44.15 3.27
N ALA A 17 -10.01 -43.20 2.48
CA ALA A 17 -9.20 -42.14 1.86
C ALA A 17 -9.84 -40.74 1.95
N LEU A 18 -10.79 -40.52 2.88
CA LEU A 18 -11.47 -39.22 3.02
C LEU A 18 -11.55 -38.67 4.46
N ALA A 19 -10.80 -39.23 5.40
CA ALA A 19 -10.87 -38.83 6.82
C ALA A 19 -9.57 -38.28 7.42
N VAL A 20 -8.53 -38.04 6.61
CA VAL A 20 -7.23 -37.51 7.09
C VAL A 20 -6.97 -36.06 6.63
N VAL A 21 -7.79 -35.49 5.73
CA VAL A 21 -7.62 -34.09 5.28
C VAL A 21 -8.36 -33.08 6.17
N ALA A 22 -9.24 -33.52 7.06
CA ALA A 22 -10.03 -32.62 7.93
C ALA A 22 -9.43 -32.41 9.34
N ALA A 23 -8.29 -33.03 9.66
CA ALA A 23 -7.74 -33.03 11.04
C ALA A 23 -6.39 -32.31 11.20
N VAL A 24 -5.91 -31.58 10.19
CA VAL A 24 -4.69 -30.73 10.29
C VAL A 24 -5.03 -29.24 10.38
N CYS A 25 -6.28 -28.83 10.15
CA CYS A 25 -6.72 -27.43 10.30
C CYS A 25 -7.07 -27.00 11.74
N CYS A 26 -6.98 -27.90 12.74
CA CYS A 26 -7.40 -27.60 14.12
C CYS A 26 -6.25 -27.46 15.13
N VAL A 27 -4.99 -27.42 14.68
CA VAL A 27 -3.81 -27.24 15.57
C VAL A 27 -3.01 -25.97 15.23
N VAL A 28 -3.38 -25.25 14.18
CA VAL A 28 -2.89 -23.88 13.93
C VAL A 28 -4.05 -22.97 14.31
N GLY A 29 -3.88 -22.25 15.42
CA GLY A 29 -4.88 -21.34 15.95
C GLY A 29 -5.44 -20.43 14.87
N CYS A 30 -6.74 -20.14 14.98
CA CYS A 30 -7.50 -19.19 14.19
C CYS A 30 -6.59 -18.15 13.52
N PHE A 31 -6.41 -18.27 12.20
CA PHE A 31 -5.97 -17.13 11.41
C PHE A 31 -6.96 -16.01 11.70
N ALA A 32 -6.48 -14.94 12.31
CA ALA A 32 -7.22 -13.71 12.42
C ALA A 32 -7.73 -13.39 11.00
N SER A 33 -9.06 -13.26 10.85
CA SER A 33 -9.62 -12.72 9.61
C SER A 33 -8.82 -11.47 9.22
N PRO A 34 -8.36 -11.34 7.97
CA PRO A 34 -7.71 -10.12 7.55
C PRO A 34 -8.64 -8.95 7.82
N LEU A 35 -8.06 -7.80 8.19
CA LEU A 35 -8.81 -6.56 8.41
C LEU A 35 -9.80 -6.36 7.24
N PRO A 36 -11.06 -6.00 7.48
CA PRO A 36 -12.12 -6.02 6.45
C PRO A 36 -11.96 -4.96 5.33
N TYR A 37 -10.82 -4.29 5.25
CA TYR A 37 -10.55 -3.17 4.34
C TYR A 37 -9.24 -3.40 3.59
N HIS A 38 -9.34 -3.79 2.32
CA HIS A 38 -8.20 -3.94 1.43
C HIS A 38 -8.45 -3.16 0.14
N CYS A 39 -7.39 -2.65 -0.47
CA CYS A 39 -7.43 -2.15 -1.83
C CYS A 39 -7.71 -3.34 -2.77
N SER A 40 -8.70 -3.22 -3.65
CA SER A 40 -9.03 -4.25 -4.63
C SER A 40 -8.52 -3.93 -6.04
N PHE A 41 -7.58 -2.98 -6.21
CA PHE A 41 -7.03 -2.54 -7.50
C PHE A 41 -6.66 -3.72 -8.41
N ASP A 42 -5.74 -4.59 -7.99
CA ASP A 42 -5.26 -5.68 -8.85
C ASP A 42 -6.36 -6.69 -9.18
N ALA A 43 -7.26 -6.96 -8.25
CA ALA A 43 -8.41 -7.84 -8.49
C ALA A 43 -9.36 -7.23 -9.53
N VAL A 44 -9.63 -5.92 -9.44
CA VAL A 44 -10.48 -5.19 -10.38
C VAL A 44 -9.85 -5.11 -11.76
N VAL A 45 -8.55 -4.83 -11.86
CA VAL A 45 -7.81 -4.82 -13.14
C VAL A 45 -7.80 -6.21 -13.78
N LYS A 46 -7.50 -7.27 -13.00
CA LYS A 46 -7.51 -8.66 -13.49
C LYS A 46 -8.90 -9.08 -13.98
N ASN A 47 -9.95 -8.80 -13.23
CA ASN A 47 -11.33 -9.18 -13.57
C ASN A 47 -11.96 -8.31 -14.67
N GLY A 48 -11.52 -7.04 -14.78
CA GLY A 48 -12.01 -6.11 -15.80
C GLY A 48 -11.61 -6.49 -17.23
N GLY A 49 -10.56 -7.32 -17.38
CA GLY A 49 -10.07 -7.84 -18.66
C GLY A 49 -9.67 -6.76 -19.67
N GLU A 50 -9.51 -7.13 -20.93
CA GLU A 50 -9.15 -6.20 -22.03
C GLU A 50 -10.13 -5.03 -22.19
N LYS A 51 -11.41 -5.24 -21.84
CA LYS A 51 -12.44 -4.19 -21.93
C LYS A 51 -12.22 -3.04 -20.96
N SER A 52 -11.45 -3.26 -19.90
CA SER A 52 -11.11 -2.24 -18.90
C SER A 52 -9.69 -1.70 -19.09
N ALA A 53 -9.01 -2.07 -20.18
CA ALA A 53 -7.75 -1.45 -20.56
C ALA A 53 -7.96 0.04 -20.87
N PRO A 54 -7.01 0.92 -20.50
CA PRO A 54 -7.13 2.34 -20.76
C PRO A 54 -7.15 2.63 -22.26
N VAL A 55 -7.99 3.57 -22.68
CA VAL A 55 -8.03 4.07 -24.06
C VAL A 55 -6.80 4.94 -24.31
N VAL A 56 -6.02 4.65 -25.35
CA VAL A 56 -4.87 5.46 -25.75
C VAL A 56 -5.35 6.64 -26.62
N VAL A 57 -4.98 7.85 -26.21
CA VAL A 57 -5.34 9.12 -26.87
C VAL A 57 -4.10 9.75 -27.48
N LYS A 58 -4.23 10.17 -28.75
CA LYS A 58 -3.18 10.92 -29.44
C LYS A 58 -3.24 12.40 -29.06
N GLU A 59 -2.13 12.95 -28.61
CA GLU A 59 -2.03 14.39 -28.36
C GLU A 59 -1.96 15.14 -29.70
N VAL A 60 -2.94 16.00 -29.96
CA VAL A 60 -2.93 16.86 -31.15
C VAL A 60 -2.12 18.11 -30.83
N SER A 61 -0.85 18.13 -31.25
CA SER A 61 0.00 19.32 -31.16
C SER A 61 -0.58 20.45 -32.03
N LEU A 62 -1.30 21.39 -31.41
CA LEU A 62 -1.67 22.64 -32.07
C LEU A 62 -0.39 23.49 -32.24
N LYS A 63 0.02 23.73 -33.49
CA LYS A 63 1.06 24.71 -33.80
C LYS A 63 0.57 26.08 -33.35
N ALA A 64 1.27 26.70 -32.39
CA ALA A 64 0.97 28.04 -31.92
C ALA A 64 1.21 29.06 -33.06
N GLN A 65 0.15 29.68 -33.56
CA GLN A 65 0.23 31.00 -34.19
C GLN A 65 -0.13 32.04 -33.12
N GLY A 66 0.69 33.08 -33.06
CA GLY A 66 0.97 33.87 -31.87
C GLY A 66 -0.18 34.67 -31.26
N GLU A 67 -0.02 34.95 -29.97
CA GLU A 67 -0.35 36.19 -29.23
C GLU A 67 -0.15 35.95 -27.70
N PRO A 68 -0.31 36.97 -26.83
CA PRO A 68 0.70 37.91 -26.32
C PRO A 68 1.24 37.49 -24.93
N GLN A 69 2.30 38.16 -24.48
CA GLN A 69 2.95 37.88 -23.19
C GLN A 69 2.00 38.04 -21.99
N VAL A 70 1.57 36.91 -21.44
CA VAL A 70 0.99 36.81 -20.10
C VAL A 70 2.09 36.22 -19.20
N TYR A 71 2.51 36.98 -18.20
CA TYR A 71 3.49 36.55 -17.21
C TYR A 71 2.89 35.45 -16.32
N HIS A 72 3.01 34.20 -16.76
CA HIS A 72 2.88 33.04 -15.89
C HIS A 72 4.28 32.65 -15.43
N VAL A 73 4.47 32.53 -14.11
CA VAL A 73 5.70 31.98 -13.52
C VAL A 73 5.83 30.54 -14.01
N THR A 74 6.58 30.37 -15.08
CA THR A 74 6.80 29.08 -15.72
C THR A 74 7.77 28.31 -14.85
N GLY A 75 7.39 27.10 -14.42
CA GLY A 75 8.36 26.17 -13.87
C GLY A 75 9.46 25.92 -14.91
N LYS A 76 10.70 25.71 -14.44
CA LYS A 76 11.86 25.48 -15.31
C LYS A 76 11.53 24.34 -16.30
N GLU A 77 11.77 24.58 -17.59
CA GLU A 77 11.51 23.62 -18.70
C GLU A 77 10.04 23.22 -18.94
N GLY A 78 9.07 24.02 -18.46
CA GLY A 78 7.65 23.80 -18.76
C GLY A 78 6.97 22.70 -17.93
N TRP A 79 7.57 22.32 -16.80
CA TRP A 79 6.97 21.44 -15.79
C TRP A 79 6.16 22.26 -14.78
N GLU A 80 4.92 21.85 -14.52
CA GLU A 80 4.02 22.51 -13.57
C GLU A 80 3.32 21.47 -12.67
N PRO A 81 2.85 21.86 -11.47
CA PRO A 81 2.00 21.01 -10.63
C PRO A 81 0.84 20.40 -11.41
N ILE A 82 0.62 19.10 -11.25
CA ILE A 82 -0.45 18.41 -11.98
C ILE A 82 -1.83 18.98 -11.64
N ARG A 83 -2.61 19.31 -12.67
CA ARG A 83 -3.98 19.82 -12.55
C ARG A 83 -4.98 18.67 -12.68
N ILE A 84 -5.39 18.11 -11.54
CA ILE A 84 -6.39 17.03 -11.49
C ILE A 84 -7.78 17.66 -11.28
N VAL A 85 -8.65 17.55 -12.28
CA VAL A 85 -10.04 18.00 -12.19
C VAL A 85 -10.93 16.83 -11.79
N VAL A 86 -11.68 17.01 -10.70
CA VAL A 86 -12.52 15.94 -10.13
C VAL A 86 -13.97 16.10 -10.56
N SER A 87 -14.59 15.00 -10.96
CA SER A 87 -16.05 14.88 -11.10
C SER A 87 -16.61 13.95 -10.04
N THR A 88 -17.51 14.46 -9.20
CA THR A 88 -18.18 13.73 -8.11
C THR A 88 -19.64 13.43 -8.43
N ASN A 89 -20.02 13.39 -9.71
CA ASN A 89 -21.41 13.21 -10.13
C ASN A 89 -22.03 11.93 -9.55
N ASP A 90 -21.30 10.81 -9.62
CA ASP A 90 -21.75 9.52 -9.07
C ASP A 90 -21.84 9.53 -7.54
N VAL A 91 -21.08 10.38 -6.85
CA VAL A 91 -21.23 10.59 -5.39
C VAL A 91 -22.49 11.38 -5.05
N THR A 92 -22.97 12.23 -5.97
CA THR A 92 -24.16 13.08 -5.75
C THR A 92 -25.46 12.51 -6.32
N ASP A 93 -25.40 11.53 -7.23
CA ASP A 93 -26.57 10.88 -7.80
C ASP A 93 -27.10 9.80 -6.85
N VAL A 94 -28.27 10.04 -6.25
CA VAL A 94 -28.95 9.11 -5.31
C VAL A 94 -29.24 7.71 -5.87
N ARG A 95 -29.08 7.52 -7.19
CA ARG A 95 -29.20 6.22 -7.85
C ARG A 95 -27.89 5.43 -7.85
N LYS A 96 -26.75 6.07 -7.59
CA LYS A 96 -25.38 5.55 -7.75
C LYS A 96 -24.66 5.22 -6.44
N PHE A 97 -25.16 5.70 -5.30
CA PHE A 97 -24.62 5.40 -3.98
C PHE A 97 -25.74 4.96 -3.01
N CYS A 98 -25.35 4.39 -1.87
CA CYS A 98 -26.28 3.86 -0.88
C CYS A 98 -26.76 4.93 0.10
N LEU A 99 -28.08 5.08 0.23
CA LEU A 99 -28.72 5.97 1.21
C LEU A 99 -29.09 5.25 2.51
N SER A 100 -29.27 3.93 2.47
CA SER A 100 -29.66 3.12 3.62
C SER A 100 -29.05 1.72 3.52
N SER A 101 -28.74 1.14 4.68
CA SER A 101 -28.06 -0.17 4.77
C SER A 101 -28.91 -1.32 4.24
N GLY A 102 -30.22 -1.30 4.46
CA GLY A 102 -31.14 -2.35 3.99
C GLY A 102 -31.56 -2.23 2.52
N SER A 103 -30.85 -1.42 1.71
CA SER A 103 -31.16 -1.24 0.29
C SER A 103 -30.13 -1.96 -0.59
N SER A 104 -30.36 -1.98 -1.90
CA SER A 104 -29.39 -2.45 -2.88
C SER A 104 -29.20 -1.43 -3.99
N LYS A 105 -27.99 -1.42 -4.57
CA LYS A 105 -27.61 -0.53 -5.66
C LYS A 105 -26.73 -1.26 -6.68
N PRO A 106 -26.73 -0.81 -7.95
CA PRO A 106 -25.71 -1.24 -8.88
C PRO A 106 -24.33 -0.85 -8.37
N ASN A 107 -23.40 -1.80 -8.37
CA ASN A 107 -21.99 -1.49 -8.24
C ASN A 107 -21.37 -1.20 -9.62
N LEU A 108 -20.15 -0.68 -9.60
CA LEU A 108 -19.40 -0.33 -10.81
C LEU A 108 -18.64 -1.54 -11.40
N LEU A 109 -18.78 -2.71 -10.79
CA LEU A 109 -18.14 -3.97 -11.19
C LEU A 109 -19.11 -4.91 -11.94
N GLY A 110 -20.36 -4.50 -12.16
CA GLY A 110 -21.35 -5.21 -12.96
C GLY A 110 -22.41 -6.00 -12.19
N ASN A 111 -22.44 -5.89 -10.86
CA ASN A 111 -23.57 -6.36 -10.05
C ASN A 111 -24.63 -5.26 -9.98
N GLU A 112 -25.81 -5.49 -10.54
CA GLU A 112 -26.91 -4.53 -10.58
C GLU A 112 -27.68 -4.38 -9.25
N ALA A 113 -27.44 -5.27 -8.28
CA ALA A 113 -28.11 -5.28 -6.98
C ALA A 113 -27.14 -5.67 -5.85
N ALA A 114 -26.03 -4.96 -5.74
CA ALA A 114 -25.11 -5.11 -4.62
C ALA A 114 -25.78 -4.63 -3.33
N ASP A 115 -25.58 -5.39 -2.26
CA ASP A 115 -26.08 -5.04 -0.93
C ASP A 115 -25.39 -3.76 -0.44
N CYS A 116 -26.18 -2.83 0.08
CA CYS A 116 -25.67 -1.59 0.63
C CYS A 116 -25.06 -1.74 2.01
N GLY A 117 -25.42 -2.77 2.78
CA GLY A 117 -24.80 -3.10 4.08
C GLY A 117 -24.25 -1.90 4.86
N ASP A 118 -22.94 -1.86 5.03
CA ASP A 118 -22.21 -0.79 5.74
C ASP A 118 -21.82 0.40 4.84
N ASP A 119 -22.08 0.33 3.53
CA ASP A 119 -21.77 1.36 2.53
C ASP A 119 -22.81 2.49 2.47
N ALA A 120 -23.80 2.49 3.36
CA ALA A 120 -24.78 3.57 3.45
C ALA A 120 -24.14 4.89 3.91
N MET A 121 -24.42 5.97 3.18
CA MET A 121 -23.80 7.27 3.41
C MET A 121 -24.83 8.38 3.62
N SER A 122 -24.66 9.13 4.72
CA SER A 122 -25.41 10.35 5.03
C SER A 122 -24.93 11.56 4.21
N ALA A 123 -25.73 12.62 4.15
CA ALA A 123 -25.34 13.88 3.49
C ALA A 123 -24.08 14.53 4.09
N VAL A 124 -23.82 14.32 5.39
CA VAL A 124 -22.61 14.82 6.06
C VAL A 124 -21.37 14.05 5.58
N GLN A 125 -21.46 12.71 5.53
CA GLN A 125 -20.38 11.87 5.00
C GLN A 125 -20.14 12.15 3.52
N GLN A 126 -21.19 12.33 2.73
CA GLN A 126 -21.10 12.69 1.31
C GLN A 126 -20.32 14.00 1.13
N LYS A 127 -20.64 15.03 1.92
CA LYS A 127 -19.93 16.31 1.88
C LYS A 127 -18.47 16.18 2.32
N ALA A 128 -18.20 15.41 3.38
CA ALA A 128 -16.84 15.18 3.87
C ALA A 128 -16.00 14.43 2.83
N LEU A 129 -16.58 13.42 2.16
CA LEU A 129 -15.93 12.68 1.08
C LEU A 129 -15.51 13.60 -0.06
N THR A 130 -16.43 14.43 -0.55
CA THR A 130 -16.17 15.27 -1.73
C THR A 130 -15.32 16.50 -1.43
N HIS A 131 -15.60 17.23 -0.35
CA HIS A 131 -14.97 18.53 -0.07
C HIS A 131 -13.72 18.44 0.80
N ASP A 132 -13.62 17.44 1.67
CA ASP A 132 -12.51 17.34 2.62
C ASP A 132 -11.52 16.25 2.17
N ILE A 133 -11.98 15.01 2.06
CA ILE A 133 -11.15 13.82 1.80
C ILE A 133 -10.56 13.83 0.40
N VAL A 134 -11.40 13.85 -0.64
CA VAL A 134 -10.94 13.80 -2.04
C VAL A 134 -10.13 15.05 -2.41
N SER A 135 -10.55 16.21 -1.91
CA SER A 135 -9.83 17.47 -2.11
C SER A 135 -8.42 17.43 -1.51
N ALA A 136 -8.30 16.95 -0.26
CA ALA A 136 -7.00 16.81 0.39
C ALA A 136 -6.11 15.75 -0.29
N ALA A 137 -6.69 14.65 -0.76
CA ALA A 137 -5.98 13.61 -1.49
C ALA A 137 -5.45 14.12 -2.84
N VAL A 138 -6.28 14.81 -3.63
CA VAL A 138 -5.83 15.46 -4.88
C VAL A 138 -4.70 16.45 -4.62
N LYS A 139 -4.83 17.25 -3.56
CA LYS A 139 -3.78 18.19 -3.15
C LYS A 139 -2.45 17.48 -2.85
N LEU A 140 -2.47 16.33 -2.17
CA LEU A 140 -1.26 15.55 -1.89
C LEU A 140 -0.47 15.21 -3.18
N HIS A 141 -1.18 14.80 -4.24
CA HIS A 141 -0.56 14.53 -5.55
C HIS A 141 -0.14 15.81 -6.26
N ALA A 142 -1.00 16.84 -6.29
CA ALA A 142 -0.70 18.10 -6.99
C ALA A 142 0.52 18.84 -6.43
N GLU A 143 0.75 18.76 -5.11
CA GLU A 143 1.92 19.37 -4.47
C GLU A 143 3.24 18.62 -4.73
N ARG A 144 3.14 17.35 -5.13
CA ARG A 144 4.29 16.43 -5.25
C ARG A 144 4.62 16.05 -6.67
N LEU A 145 3.64 15.97 -7.56
CA LEU A 145 3.80 15.53 -8.93
C LEU A 145 3.70 16.73 -9.88
N LEU A 146 4.70 16.82 -10.74
CA LEU A 146 4.80 17.80 -11.81
C LEU A 146 4.60 17.09 -13.15
N VAL A 147 3.99 17.79 -14.08
CA VAL A 147 3.74 17.31 -15.46
C VAL A 147 4.07 18.41 -16.45
N GLN A 148 4.30 18.03 -17.71
CA GLN A 148 4.15 18.96 -18.82
C GLN A 148 2.65 19.16 -19.08
N PRO A 149 2.11 20.38 -18.92
CA PRO A 149 0.67 20.60 -18.99
C PRO A 149 0.09 20.32 -20.37
N LEU A 150 -1.12 19.77 -20.42
CA LEU A 150 -1.86 19.68 -21.68
C LEU A 150 -2.18 21.10 -22.19
N LYS A 151 -1.91 21.33 -23.49
CA LYS A 151 -2.08 22.64 -24.14
C LYS A 151 -3.51 22.95 -24.56
N ALA A 152 -4.32 21.92 -24.75
CA ALA A 152 -5.72 22.03 -25.16
C ALA A 152 -6.64 21.46 -24.06
N PRO A 153 -7.93 21.81 -24.07
CA PRO A 153 -8.90 21.23 -23.15
C PRO A 153 -8.93 19.70 -23.28
N LEU A 154 -8.86 19.00 -22.15
CA LEU A 154 -8.79 17.54 -22.10
C LEU A 154 -10.16 16.96 -22.48
N LYS A 155 -10.24 16.26 -23.61
CA LYS A 155 -11.44 15.56 -24.04
C LYS A 155 -11.43 14.12 -23.56
N VAL A 156 -12.49 13.73 -22.84
CA VAL A 156 -12.66 12.36 -22.34
C VAL A 156 -13.14 11.46 -23.50
N PRO A 157 -12.43 10.36 -23.81
CA PRO A 157 -12.77 9.50 -24.94
C PRO A 157 -14.00 8.64 -24.67
N GLU A 158 -14.58 8.06 -25.72
CA GLU A 158 -15.58 7.00 -25.58
C GLU A 158 -14.95 5.74 -24.98
N PHE A 159 -15.70 5.11 -24.06
CA PHE A 159 -15.28 3.87 -23.41
C PHE A 159 -16.10 2.71 -23.95
N ALA A 160 -15.50 1.53 -24.05
CA ALA A 160 -16.17 0.34 -24.56
C ALA A 160 -17.44 0.04 -23.74
N PRO A 161 -18.59 -0.26 -24.37
CA PRO A 161 -19.81 -0.59 -23.65
C PRO A 161 -19.61 -1.75 -22.68
N GLY A 162 -20.01 -1.55 -21.42
CA GLY A 162 -19.88 -2.55 -20.35
C GLY A 162 -18.48 -2.62 -19.71
N SER A 163 -17.54 -1.78 -20.12
CA SER A 163 -16.29 -1.56 -19.38
C SER A 163 -16.56 -0.88 -18.04
N ILE A 164 -15.65 -1.01 -17.07
CA ILE A 164 -15.76 -0.33 -15.77
C ILE A 164 -15.84 1.19 -15.99
N CYS A 165 -14.97 1.75 -16.82
CA CYS A 165 -14.93 3.18 -17.14
C CYS A 165 -16.24 3.71 -17.75
N SER A 166 -16.93 2.89 -18.57
CA SER A 166 -18.21 3.28 -19.16
C SER A 166 -19.36 3.39 -18.16
N ARG A 167 -19.20 2.88 -16.93
CA ARG A 167 -20.24 2.90 -15.88
C ARG A 167 -20.25 4.20 -15.06
N PHE A 168 -19.21 5.03 -15.16
CA PHE A 168 -19.15 6.34 -14.51
C PHE A 168 -19.97 7.39 -15.26
N SER A 169 -20.52 8.35 -14.51
CA SER A 169 -21.38 9.41 -15.03
C SER A 169 -20.57 10.55 -15.64
N ILE A 170 -20.19 10.39 -16.90
CA ILE A 170 -19.34 11.34 -17.65
C ILE A 170 -20.20 12.44 -18.29
N PRO A 171 -20.01 13.73 -17.92
CA PRO A 171 -20.72 14.83 -18.56
C PRO A 171 -20.47 14.90 -20.06
N LEU A 172 -21.52 15.18 -20.85
CA LEU A 172 -21.39 15.35 -22.30
C LEU A 172 -20.42 16.48 -22.68
N SER A 173 -20.30 17.52 -21.83
CA SER A 173 -19.33 18.60 -22.02
C SER A 173 -17.89 18.13 -21.97
N HIS A 174 -17.57 17.12 -21.13
CA HIS A 174 -16.20 16.56 -21.02
C HIS A 174 -15.78 15.82 -22.29
N ARG A 175 -16.76 15.29 -23.05
CA ARG A 175 -16.54 14.61 -24.34
C ARG A 175 -16.48 15.60 -25.51
N THR A 176 -17.34 16.61 -25.49
CA THR A 176 -17.53 17.53 -26.62
C THR A 176 -16.58 18.74 -26.56
N LYS A 177 -16.73 19.59 -25.54
CA LYS A 177 -15.91 20.78 -25.31
C LYS A 177 -14.54 20.42 -24.73
N GLY A 178 -14.51 19.43 -23.84
CA GLY A 178 -13.34 19.09 -23.03
C GLY A 178 -13.32 19.85 -21.71
N VAL A 179 -12.38 19.49 -20.86
CA VAL A 179 -12.16 20.11 -19.54
C VAL A 179 -10.96 21.05 -19.64
N ASP A 180 -11.20 22.34 -19.42
CA ASP A 180 -10.15 23.34 -19.46
C ASP A 180 -9.17 23.19 -18.31
N LYS A 181 -7.89 23.48 -18.57
CA LYS A 181 -6.80 23.48 -17.56
C LYS A 181 -6.72 22.17 -16.77
N ALA A 182 -7.04 21.04 -17.40
CA ALA A 182 -6.93 19.72 -16.82
C ALA A 182 -5.77 18.96 -17.46
N ASP A 183 -4.96 18.34 -16.61
CA ASP A 183 -3.92 17.37 -16.99
C ASP A 183 -4.38 15.94 -16.76
N MET A 184 -5.37 15.78 -15.87
CA MET A 184 -6.09 14.56 -15.62
C MET A 184 -7.53 14.91 -15.21
N VAL A 185 -8.51 14.13 -15.66
CA VAL A 185 -9.88 14.14 -15.11
C VAL A 185 -10.08 12.89 -14.27
N LEU A 186 -10.44 13.06 -13.00
CA LEU A 186 -10.72 11.96 -12.06
C LEU A 186 -12.22 11.85 -11.81
N TYR A 187 -12.79 10.68 -12.10
CA TYR A 187 -14.19 10.36 -11.79
C TYR A 187 -14.27 9.60 -10.47
N VAL A 188 -15.01 10.15 -9.52
CA VAL A 188 -15.13 9.61 -8.17
C VAL A 188 -16.52 9.06 -7.94
N ALA A 189 -16.59 7.87 -7.35
CA ALA A 189 -17.82 7.23 -6.92
C ALA A 189 -17.71 6.72 -5.46
N ALA A 190 -18.87 6.41 -4.88
CA ALA A 190 -19.03 5.81 -3.56
C ALA A 190 -20.08 4.68 -3.63
N ALA A 191 -20.00 3.87 -4.68
CA ALA A 191 -20.88 2.72 -4.87
C ALA A 191 -20.41 1.54 -3.99
N PRO A 192 -21.30 0.58 -3.67
CA PRO A 192 -20.89 -0.66 -3.02
C PRO A 192 -19.83 -1.40 -3.83
N GLY A 193 -19.09 -2.28 -3.17
CA GLY A 193 -18.10 -3.15 -3.83
C GLY A 193 -16.65 -2.70 -3.66
N GLY A 194 -16.34 -2.09 -2.51
CA GLY A 194 -14.99 -1.90 -2.02
C GLY A 194 -14.25 -0.69 -2.60
N VAL A 195 -12.97 -0.59 -2.23
CA VAL A 195 -12.09 0.52 -2.56
C VAL A 195 -11.13 0.10 -3.66
N TRP A 196 -11.14 0.85 -4.77
CA TRP A 196 -10.28 0.59 -5.92
C TRP A 196 -10.25 1.81 -6.85
N ALA A 197 -9.22 1.86 -7.68
CA ALA A 197 -9.09 2.80 -8.77
C ALA A 197 -8.55 2.13 -10.03
N LEU A 198 -8.56 2.86 -11.15
CA LEU A 198 -7.82 2.46 -12.36
C LEU A 198 -7.70 3.64 -13.35
N PRO A 199 -6.66 3.65 -14.20
CA PRO A 199 -6.60 4.54 -15.34
C PRO A 199 -7.62 4.10 -16.41
N CYS A 200 -8.43 5.04 -16.89
CA CYS A 200 -9.42 4.83 -17.95
C CYS A 200 -8.94 5.30 -19.33
N ALA A 201 -8.04 6.28 -19.37
CA ALA A 201 -7.40 6.72 -20.61
C ALA A 201 -5.99 7.22 -20.37
N THR A 202 -5.11 7.00 -21.34
CA THR A 202 -3.69 7.40 -21.32
C THR A 202 -3.33 8.14 -22.61
N LEU A 203 -2.23 8.89 -22.57
CA LEU A 203 -1.54 9.36 -23.78
C LEU A 203 -0.73 8.24 -24.42
N GLU A 204 -0.22 8.46 -25.64
CA GLU A 204 0.67 7.52 -26.35
C GLU A 204 1.93 7.16 -25.55
N ASN A 205 2.43 8.06 -24.70
CA ASN A 205 3.58 7.80 -23.82
C ASN A 205 3.22 7.05 -22.53
N GLY A 206 1.98 6.58 -22.39
CA GLY A 206 1.49 5.85 -21.22
C GLY A 206 0.90 6.72 -20.11
N ARG A 207 1.10 8.05 -20.13
CA ARG A 207 0.63 8.95 -19.06
C ARG A 207 -0.89 8.92 -18.90
N PRO A 208 -1.43 8.56 -17.72
CA PRO A 208 -2.87 8.62 -17.47
C PRO A 208 -3.42 10.05 -17.52
N ILE A 209 -4.55 10.20 -18.21
CA ILE A 209 -5.27 11.48 -18.38
C ILE A 209 -6.74 11.38 -17.96
N VAL A 210 -7.28 10.17 -17.84
CA VAL A 210 -8.60 9.94 -17.23
C VAL A 210 -8.44 8.80 -16.24
N GLY A 211 -8.88 9.02 -15.00
CA GLY A 211 -8.89 8.01 -13.96
C GLY A 211 -10.27 7.83 -13.36
N ALA A 212 -10.51 6.66 -12.79
CA ALA A 212 -11.72 6.33 -12.05
C ALA A 212 -11.34 5.83 -10.65
N VAL A 213 -12.10 6.22 -9.64
CA VAL A 213 -11.94 5.73 -8.27
C VAL A 213 -13.31 5.48 -7.64
N ASN A 214 -13.43 4.35 -6.93
CA ASN A 214 -14.54 4.06 -6.05
C ASN A 214 -14.05 4.03 -4.61
N LEU A 215 -14.62 4.88 -3.76
CA LEU A 215 -14.31 4.96 -2.33
C LEU A 215 -15.55 4.51 -1.54
N ALA A 216 -15.68 3.20 -1.36
CA ALA A 216 -16.78 2.59 -0.61
C ALA A 216 -16.81 3.13 0.85
N PRO A 217 -17.93 3.70 1.33
CA PRO A 217 -18.00 4.33 2.65
C PRO A 217 -17.65 3.41 3.81
N ALA A 218 -17.99 2.12 3.74
CA ALA A 218 -17.65 1.14 4.77
C ALA A 218 -16.14 0.96 4.97
N ASN A 219 -15.31 1.43 4.04
CA ASN A 219 -13.85 1.31 4.10
C ASN A 219 -13.16 2.63 4.50
N LEU A 220 -13.92 3.71 4.68
CA LEU A 220 -13.38 5.02 5.04
C LEU A 220 -13.54 5.23 6.55
N PHE A 221 -12.43 5.26 7.28
CA PHE A 221 -12.41 5.49 8.73
C PHE A 221 -11.64 6.74 9.04
N LEU A 222 -12.22 7.63 9.86
CA LEU A 222 -11.57 8.85 10.36
C LEU A 222 -11.10 9.80 9.23
N GLY A 223 -11.12 11.11 9.44
CA GLY A 223 -10.78 12.06 8.36
C GLY A 223 -9.37 11.85 7.81
N ARG A 224 -8.39 11.55 8.68
CA ARG A 224 -6.98 11.38 8.32
C ARG A 224 -6.73 10.15 7.45
N LEU A 225 -7.18 8.99 7.89
CA LEU A 225 -6.93 7.72 7.20
C LEU A 225 -7.75 7.64 5.90
N ALA A 226 -8.99 8.14 5.88
CA ALA A 226 -9.77 8.23 4.65
C ALA A 226 -9.08 9.05 3.55
N THR A 227 -8.43 10.17 3.89
CA THR A 227 -7.62 10.95 2.94
C THR A 227 -6.43 10.17 2.39
N ARG A 228 -5.76 9.38 3.22
CA ARG A 228 -4.61 8.55 2.79
C ARG A 228 -5.04 7.38 1.90
N ILE A 229 -6.17 6.75 2.22
CA ILE A 229 -6.80 5.74 1.34
C ILE A 229 -7.17 6.38 0.00
N ALA A 230 -7.82 7.55 0.00
CA ALA A 230 -8.15 8.24 -1.24
C ALA A 230 -6.91 8.60 -2.07
N ALA A 231 -5.83 9.05 -1.43
CA ALA A 231 -4.56 9.33 -2.12
C ALA A 231 -3.90 8.07 -2.68
N HIS A 232 -3.96 6.96 -1.95
CA HIS A 232 -3.47 5.65 -2.43
C HIS A 232 -4.20 5.25 -3.73
N GLU A 233 -5.53 5.31 -3.74
CA GLU A 233 -6.30 4.98 -4.94
C GLU A 233 -6.06 5.97 -6.09
N ILE A 234 -5.91 7.25 -5.79
CA ILE A 234 -5.55 8.23 -6.84
C ILE A 234 -4.16 7.93 -7.41
N ALA A 235 -3.21 7.44 -6.62
CA ALA A 235 -1.92 6.99 -7.13
C ALA A 235 -2.05 5.84 -8.14
N HIS A 236 -2.93 4.87 -7.88
CA HIS A 236 -3.25 3.83 -8.87
C HIS A 236 -3.85 4.42 -10.15
N ALA A 237 -4.81 5.35 -10.04
CA ALA A 237 -5.39 6.03 -11.20
C ALA A 237 -4.34 6.86 -11.98
N LEU A 238 -3.28 7.32 -11.33
CA LEU A 238 -2.15 8.05 -11.91
C LEU A 238 -1.08 7.12 -12.52
N GLY A 239 -1.25 5.80 -12.42
CA GLY A 239 -0.41 4.81 -13.09
C GLY A 239 0.56 4.05 -12.17
N PHE A 240 0.43 4.17 -10.85
CA PHE A 240 1.16 3.29 -9.95
C PHE A 240 0.59 1.86 -10.07
N SER A 241 1.22 1.03 -10.90
CA SER A 241 0.87 -0.39 -10.98
C SER A 241 2.03 -1.25 -11.45
N TYR A 242 2.05 -2.52 -11.03
CA TYR A 242 3.07 -3.46 -11.46
C TYR A 242 3.10 -3.63 -13.00
N GLN A 243 1.94 -3.57 -13.66
CA GLN A 243 1.84 -3.68 -15.11
C GLN A 243 2.50 -2.49 -15.81
N GLN A 244 2.29 -1.26 -15.31
CA GLN A 244 2.94 -0.06 -15.84
C GLN A 244 4.45 -0.10 -15.55
N MET A 245 4.85 -0.47 -14.34
CA MET A 245 6.26 -0.64 -13.99
C MET A 245 6.96 -1.66 -14.91
N THR A 246 6.27 -2.75 -15.27
CA THR A 246 6.79 -3.76 -16.21
C THR A 246 6.90 -3.21 -17.63
N ALA A 247 5.86 -2.51 -18.11
CA ALA A 247 5.85 -1.88 -19.44
C ALA A 247 6.96 -0.84 -19.61
N HIS A 248 7.36 -0.19 -18.51
CA HIS A 248 8.45 0.78 -18.46
C HIS A 248 9.80 0.17 -18.02
N HIS A 249 9.90 -1.17 -17.97
CA HIS A 249 11.14 -1.89 -17.63
C HIS A 249 11.72 -1.55 -16.24
N MET A 250 10.86 -1.23 -15.28
CA MET A 250 11.23 -0.83 -13.92
C MET A 250 11.29 -2.00 -12.92
N ALA A 251 10.66 -3.13 -13.24
CA ALA A 251 10.50 -4.26 -12.34
C ALA A 251 11.42 -5.44 -12.72
N LYS A 252 11.93 -6.16 -11.71
CA LYS A 252 12.79 -7.32 -11.88
C LYS A 252 12.42 -8.43 -10.89
N ALA A 253 12.36 -9.66 -11.39
CA ALA A 253 12.25 -10.85 -10.54
C ALA A 253 13.60 -11.21 -9.93
N VAL A 254 13.61 -11.52 -8.63
CA VAL A 254 14.76 -11.96 -7.85
C VAL A 254 14.39 -13.21 -7.06
N THR A 255 15.36 -14.08 -6.80
CA THR A 255 15.11 -15.40 -6.17
C THR A 255 15.83 -15.50 -4.83
N GLY A 256 15.24 -16.23 -3.88
CA GLY A 256 15.89 -16.56 -2.61
C GLY A 256 15.89 -15.44 -1.57
N VAL A 257 15.23 -14.31 -1.83
CA VAL A 257 15.05 -13.25 -0.84
C VAL A 257 14.27 -13.81 0.34
N ARG A 258 14.92 -13.94 1.50
CA ARG A 258 14.33 -14.54 2.71
C ARG A 258 13.67 -15.91 2.41
N ASP A 259 14.36 -16.78 1.68
CA ASP A 259 13.90 -18.11 1.22
C ASP A 259 12.67 -18.11 0.29
N ARG A 260 12.22 -16.95 -0.20
CA ARG A 260 11.12 -16.87 -1.16
C ARG A 260 11.57 -17.43 -2.51
N LYS A 261 10.67 -18.14 -3.18
CA LYS A 261 10.95 -18.72 -4.50
C LYS A 261 11.18 -17.60 -5.51
N VAL A 262 10.31 -16.59 -5.48
CA VAL A 262 10.40 -15.37 -6.28
C VAL A 262 9.97 -14.18 -5.42
N SER A 263 10.72 -13.09 -5.48
CA SER A 263 10.26 -11.75 -5.12
C SER A 263 10.37 -10.86 -6.36
N VAL A 264 9.48 -9.88 -6.48
CA VAL A 264 9.59 -8.84 -7.52
C VAL A 264 10.01 -7.54 -6.87
N VAL A 265 11.06 -6.93 -7.41
CA VAL A 265 11.57 -5.63 -6.95
C VAL A 265 11.43 -4.58 -8.05
N VAL A 266 11.13 -3.35 -7.65
CA VAL A 266 11.25 -2.17 -8.50
C VAL A 266 12.69 -1.69 -8.42
N ASN A 267 13.45 -1.89 -9.51
CA ASN A 267 14.88 -1.62 -9.58
C ASN A 267 15.24 -0.40 -10.46
N SER A 268 14.24 0.38 -10.85
CA SER A 268 14.42 1.63 -11.59
C SER A 268 15.20 2.67 -10.79
N THR A 269 15.82 3.62 -11.49
CA THR A 269 16.84 4.54 -10.95
C THR A 269 16.42 5.21 -9.64
N ASN A 270 15.35 6.00 -9.65
CA ASN A 270 14.97 6.80 -8.48
C ASN A 270 14.35 5.94 -7.37
N ALA A 271 13.48 4.98 -7.70
CA ALA A 271 12.87 4.10 -6.72
C ALA A 271 13.93 3.24 -5.97
N ALA A 272 14.91 2.69 -6.70
CA ALA A 272 15.99 1.92 -6.09
C ALA A 272 16.94 2.80 -5.25
N MET A 273 17.22 4.03 -5.68
CA MET A 273 18.04 4.97 -4.90
C MET A 273 17.31 5.45 -3.63
N ALA A 274 16.00 5.71 -3.71
CA ALA A 274 15.17 5.99 -2.55
C ALA A 274 15.23 4.86 -1.52
N ALA A 275 15.12 3.61 -1.98
CA ALA A 275 15.24 2.44 -1.11
C ALA A 275 16.63 2.33 -0.48
N ARG A 276 17.72 2.50 -1.26
CA ARG A 276 19.10 2.51 -0.73
C ARG A 276 19.30 3.52 0.39
N GLU A 277 18.84 4.75 0.18
CA GLU A 277 18.96 5.81 1.19
C GLU A 277 18.08 5.55 2.41
N HIS A 278 16.84 5.09 2.19
CA HIS A 278 15.89 4.83 3.26
C HIS A 278 16.39 3.73 4.19
N TYR A 279 16.79 2.57 3.66
CA TYR A 279 17.21 1.43 4.47
C TYR A 279 18.68 1.46 4.91
N ASP A 280 19.50 2.40 4.41
CA ASP A 280 20.96 2.37 4.59
C ASP A 280 21.59 1.06 4.08
N CYS A 281 21.28 0.71 2.84
CA CYS A 281 21.74 -0.53 2.22
C CYS A 281 22.13 -0.34 0.75
N ASP A 282 23.42 -0.29 0.46
CA ASP A 282 23.92 -0.03 -0.90
C ASP A 282 23.68 -1.21 -1.86
N ASN A 283 23.63 -2.43 -1.32
CA ASN A 283 23.48 -3.67 -2.08
C ASN A 283 22.01 -4.06 -2.37
N ILE A 284 21.04 -3.26 -1.93
CA ILE A 284 19.62 -3.54 -2.21
C ILE A 284 19.39 -3.59 -3.74
N GLN A 285 18.68 -4.62 -4.18
CA GLN A 285 18.41 -4.87 -5.59
C GLN A 285 17.28 -4.00 -6.15
N GLY A 286 16.45 -3.42 -5.27
CA GLY A 286 15.29 -2.60 -5.59
C GLY A 286 14.30 -2.64 -4.43
N MET A 287 13.21 -1.88 -4.53
CA MET A 287 12.14 -1.90 -3.53
C MET A 287 11.21 -3.08 -3.81
N GLU A 288 11.03 -3.98 -2.84
CA GLU A 288 10.16 -5.17 -2.98
C GLU A 288 8.68 -4.80 -3.10
N LEU A 289 7.99 -5.43 -4.04
CA LEU A 289 6.53 -5.41 -4.16
C LEU A 289 5.90 -6.47 -3.26
N TYR A 290 4.64 -6.23 -2.88
CA TYR A 290 3.85 -7.13 -2.06
C TYR A 290 3.46 -8.38 -2.85
N ASP A 291 3.74 -9.54 -2.26
CA ASP A 291 3.33 -10.85 -2.76
C ASP A 291 3.19 -11.79 -1.55
N LEU A 292 1.97 -12.24 -1.27
CA LEU A 292 1.69 -13.03 -0.09
C LEU A 292 2.39 -14.42 -0.15
N GLU A 293 2.29 -15.09 -1.29
CA GLU A 293 2.72 -16.47 -1.50
C GLU A 293 4.24 -16.63 -1.73
N GLY A 294 4.94 -15.59 -2.15
CA GLY A 294 6.40 -15.66 -2.35
C GLY A 294 6.86 -16.48 -3.53
N ASP A 295 6.01 -16.60 -4.53
CA ASP A 295 6.30 -17.21 -5.82
C ASP A 295 5.83 -16.36 -7.02
N GLY A 296 5.36 -15.13 -6.77
CA GLY A 296 4.85 -14.21 -7.77
C GLY A 296 3.39 -14.44 -8.18
N SER A 297 2.70 -15.46 -7.67
CA SER A 297 1.30 -15.74 -8.04
C SER A 297 0.30 -14.76 -7.42
N THR A 298 0.63 -14.20 -6.26
CA THR A 298 -0.18 -13.20 -5.55
C THR A 298 0.46 -11.82 -5.58
N LEU A 299 1.26 -11.54 -6.60
CA LEU A 299 1.86 -10.23 -6.78
C LEU A 299 0.78 -9.14 -6.95
N GLU A 300 0.95 -8.08 -6.17
CA GLU A 300 0.10 -6.90 -6.17
C GLU A 300 0.90 -5.64 -6.48
N SER A 301 0.18 -4.60 -6.87
CA SER A 301 0.67 -3.26 -7.19
C SER A 301 0.92 -2.42 -5.94
N HIS A 302 1.47 -3.03 -4.88
CA HIS A 302 1.77 -2.40 -3.60
C HIS A 302 3.23 -2.63 -3.20
N TRP A 303 3.80 -1.74 -2.40
CA TRP A 303 5.07 -2.02 -1.71
C TRP A 303 4.88 -3.14 -0.68
N SER A 304 5.93 -3.92 -0.44
CA SER A 304 5.92 -4.94 0.62
C SER A 304 5.49 -4.33 1.97
N GLU A 305 4.41 -4.85 2.57
CA GLU A 305 3.94 -4.46 3.91
C GLU A 305 5.08 -4.62 4.94
N ARG A 306 5.86 -5.71 4.84
CA ARG A 306 6.99 -5.97 5.74
C ARG A 306 8.03 -4.85 5.68
N ASN A 307 8.37 -4.38 4.48
CA ASN A 307 9.45 -3.44 4.28
C ASN A 307 9.01 -1.97 4.39
N ALA A 308 7.73 -1.67 4.13
CA ALA A 308 7.22 -0.30 3.99
C ALA A 308 5.79 -0.11 4.52
N LYS A 309 5.41 -0.79 5.61
CA LYS A 309 4.05 -0.79 6.20
C LYS A 309 3.35 0.58 6.24
N ASP A 310 4.09 1.64 6.55
CA ASP A 310 3.54 2.98 6.74
C ASP A 310 3.61 3.87 5.48
N GLU A 311 4.05 3.35 4.34
CA GLU A 311 4.13 4.04 3.05
C GLU A 311 2.74 4.15 2.39
N LEU A 312 2.52 5.21 1.60
CA LEU A 312 1.27 5.48 0.89
C LEU A 312 0.79 4.28 0.07
N MET A 313 1.67 3.60 -0.66
CA MET A 313 1.38 2.49 -1.56
C MET A 313 1.66 1.12 -0.95
N ALA A 314 1.75 1.01 0.39
CA ALA A 314 1.68 -0.28 1.06
C ALA A 314 0.22 -0.75 1.19
N PRO A 315 -0.02 -2.06 1.41
CA PRO A 315 -1.34 -2.54 1.81
C PRO A 315 -1.87 -1.77 3.03
N PHE A 316 -3.19 -1.57 3.10
CA PHE A 316 -3.80 -0.80 4.20
C PHE A 316 -3.44 -1.38 5.57
N GLY A 317 -3.14 -0.51 6.53
CA GLY A 317 -2.73 -0.92 7.88
C GLY A 317 -1.59 -0.10 8.50
N GLY A 318 -1.12 0.96 7.81
CA GLY A 318 -0.15 1.92 8.33
C GLY A 318 -0.55 3.38 8.13
N ALA A 319 0.43 4.29 8.25
CA ALA A 319 0.19 5.73 8.24
C ALA A 319 -0.17 6.32 6.85
N GLY A 320 0.25 5.67 5.75
CA GLY A 320 0.02 6.16 4.39
C GLY A 320 0.88 7.37 4.01
N LEU A 321 2.15 7.35 4.40
CA LEU A 321 3.13 8.41 4.16
C LEU A 321 3.55 8.46 2.69
N TYR A 322 3.45 9.62 2.06
CA TYR A 322 3.85 9.80 0.66
C TYR A 322 5.36 10.02 0.58
N THR A 323 6.12 8.93 0.56
CA THR A 323 7.58 8.96 0.67
C THR A 323 8.29 9.12 -0.68
N GLU A 324 9.61 9.24 -0.61
CA GLU A 324 10.49 9.22 -1.77
C GLU A 324 10.43 7.89 -2.56
N LEU A 325 9.98 6.78 -1.94
CA LEU A 325 9.82 5.49 -2.62
C LEU A 325 8.76 5.60 -3.73
N THR A 326 7.55 6.05 -3.38
CA THR A 326 6.46 6.24 -4.33
C THR A 326 6.74 7.37 -5.32
N LEU A 327 7.35 8.48 -4.88
CA LEU A 327 7.76 9.55 -5.79
C LEU A 327 8.80 9.07 -6.82
N GLY A 328 9.77 8.26 -6.37
CA GLY A 328 10.76 7.66 -7.27
C GLY A 328 10.14 6.76 -8.31
N ALA A 329 9.17 5.92 -7.92
CA ALA A 329 8.42 5.13 -8.88
C ALA A 329 7.66 6.00 -9.90
N PHE A 330 7.00 7.08 -9.46
CA PHE A 330 6.32 7.99 -10.39
C PHE A 330 7.26 8.68 -11.37
N VAL A 331 8.42 9.16 -10.91
CA VAL A 331 9.42 9.80 -11.79
C VAL A 331 9.96 8.79 -12.81
N ASP A 332 10.23 7.56 -12.38
CA ASP A 332 10.80 6.51 -13.23
C ASP A 332 9.82 5.99 -14.31
N LEU A 333 8.50 6.22 -14.18
CA LEU A 333 7.53 6.02 -15.27
C LEU A 333 7.81 6.96 -16.47
N GLY A 334 8.55 8.05 -16.25
CA GLY A 334 9.10 8.91 -17.31
C GLY A 334 8.19 10.04 -17.78
N TYR A 335 6.97 10.15 -17.25
CA TYR A 335 6.02 11.22 -17.59
C TYR A 335 5.65 12.15 -16.42
N TYR A 336 6.28 11.95 -15.26
CA TYR A 336 6.20 12.86 -14.11
C TYR A 336 7.58 13.37 -13.70
N LYS A 337 7.61 14.56 -13.09
CA LYS A 337 8.68 14.97 -12.17
C LYS A 337 8.14 15.03 -10.75
N ALA A 338 9.02 14.99 -9.76
CA ALA A 338 8.65 15.06 -8.36
C ALA A 338 9.20 16.32 -7.68
N ASN A 339 8.37 16.93 -6.86
CA ASN A 339 8.78 17.88 -5.84
C ASN A 339 9.25 17.12 -4.59
N TRP A 340 10.52 16.72 -4.59
CA TRP A 340 11.10 15.87 -3.55
C TRP A 340 11.09 16.50 -2.15
N ALA A 341 11.09 17.82 -2.07
CA ALA A 341 11.03 18.53 -0.79
C ALA A 341 9.66 18.38 -0.08
N ALA A 342 8.63 17.93 -0.79
CA ALA A 342 7.33 17.58 -0.22
C ALA A 342 7.23 16.09 0.18
N ALA A 343 8.29 15.29 0.00
CA ALA A 343 8.30 13.89 0.43
C ALA A 343 8.16 13.76 1.94
N GLU A 344 7.33 12.83 2.38
CA GLU A 344 7.14 12.56 3.81
C GLU A 344 8.15 11.51 4.28
N PRO A 345 8.84 11.73 5.42
CA PRO A 345 9.73 10.74 5.99
C PRO A 345 8.94 9.58 6.59
N MET A 346 9.43 8.36 6.42
CA MET A 346 8.90 7.16 7.07
C MET A 346 9.89 6.65 8.12
N ALA A 347 9.41 6.36 9.33
CA ALA A 347 10.24 5.80 10.40
C ALA A 347 10.46 4.29 10.22
N TRP A 348 9.44 3.58 9.72
CA TRP A 348 9.48 2.16 9.40
C TRP A 348 10.63 1.83 8.42
N GLY A 349 11.56 0.98 8.83
CA GLY A 349 12.72 0.56 8.01
C GLY A 349 13.81 1.61 7.84
N LYS A 350 13.68 2.81 8.40
CA LYS A 350 14.66 3.88 8.19
C LYS A 350 16.00 3.54 8.84
N LYS A 351 17.06 3.51 8.03
CA LYS A 351 18.44 3.16 8.41
C LYS A 351 18.54 1.82 9.12
N SER A 352 17.73 0.86 8.69
CA SER A 352 17.69 -0.50 9.26
C SER A 352 18.92 -1.35 8.91
N GLY A 353 19.70 -0.94 7.91
CA GLY A 353 20.75 -1.76 7.30
C GLY A 353 20.20 -2.85 6.38
N CYS A 354 21.12 -3.53 5.67
CA CYS A 354 20.79 -4.60 4.73
C CYS A 354 20.22 -5.85 5.40
N GLU A 355 20.56 -6.12 6.66
CA GLU A 355 20.14 -7.34 7.35
C GLU A 355 18.62 -7.47 7.42
N LEU A 356 17.90 -6.36 7.63
CA LEU A 356 16.43 -6.33 7.61
C LEU A 356 15.87 -6.94 6.32
N LEU A 357 16.51 -6.64 5.19
CA LEU A 357 16.05 -7.00 3.85
C LEU A 357 16.48 -8.43 3.48
N GLU A 358 17.66 -8.85 3.93
CA GLU A 358 18.26 -10.13 3.57
C GLU A 358 17.80 -11.29 4.47
N LYS A 359 17.53 -11.03 5.76
CA LYS A 359 17.21 -12.05 6.77
C LYS A 359 15.73 -12.07 7.14
N LYS A 360 15.26 -13.23 7.56
CA LYS A 360 13.93 -13.39 8.18
C LYS A 360 13.91 -12.79 9.58
N CYS A 361 12.74 -12.38 10.05
CA CYS A 361 12.54 -11.88 11.42
C CYS A 361 12.99 -12.88 12.49
N ALA A 362 12.82 -14.18 12.26
CA ALA A 362 13.33 -15.24 13.15
C ALA A 362 14.87 -15.30 13.25
N GLN A 363 15.59 -14.67 12.32
CA GLN A 363 17.06 -14.59 12.28
C GLN A 363 17.57 -13.22 12.73
N LEU A 364 16.68 -12.27 13.00
CA LEU A 364 17.01 -10.91 13.43
C LEU A 364 16.90 -10.79 14.95
N ASN A 365 17.70 -9.90 15.53
CA ASN A 365 17.40 -9.38 16.86
C ASN A 365 16.36 -8.26 16.71
N LEU A 366 15.09 -8.58 16.95
CA LEU A 366 13.97 -7.62 16.77
C LEU A 366 14.12 -6.35 17.63
N SER A 367 14.89 -6.40 18.73
CA SER A 367 15.17 -5.24 19.57
C SER A 367 15.96 -4.14 18.85
N ASP A 368 16.66 -4.48 17.76
CA ASP A 368 17.38 -3.52 16.91
C ASP A 368 16.43 -2.76 15.96
N TYR A 369 15.15 -3.20 15.88
CA TYR A 369 14.10 -2.62 15.04
C TYR A 369 12.86 -2.17 15.84
N PRO A 370 13.02 -1.39 16.92
CA PRO A 370 11.94 -1.12 17.88
C PRO A 370 10.79 -0.28 17.32
N LYS A 371 11.02 0.44 16.21
CA LYS A 371 9.98 1.20 15.49
C LYS A 371 9.14 0.34 14.53
N MET A 372 9.53 -0.92 14.32
CA MET A 372 8.88 -1.83 13.36
C MET A 372 8.25 -3.02 14.06
N PHE A 373 9.06 -3.74 14.83
CA PHE A 373 8.67 -5.04 15.37
C PHE A 373 8.54 -4.97 16.89
N CYS A 374 7.64 -5.80 17.41
CA CYS A 374 7.45 -5.97 18.85
C CYS A 374 7.94 -7.35 19.29
N LYS A 375 8.17 -7.50 20.59
CA LYS A 375 8.51 -8.80 21.16
C LYS A 375 7.23 -9.63 21.30
N GLU A 376 7.23 -10.88 20.85
CA GLU A 376 6.11 -11.78 21.08
C GLU A 376 5.77 -11.86 22.58
N HIS A 377 4.48 -11.96 22.87
CA HIS A 377 3.93 -11.95 24.24
C HIS A 377 4.17 -10.63 25.01
N ASP A 378 4.44 -9.52 24.31
CA ASP A 378 4.36 -8.19 24.92
C ASP A 378 2.91 -7.83 25.24
N GLU A 379 2.57 -7.86 26.52
CA GLU A 379 1.22 -7.57 27.03
C GLU A 379 0.91 -6.07 27.15
N TYR A 380 1.92 -5.21 27.04
CA TYR A 380 1.75 -3.76 27.17
C TYR A 380 0.99 -3.19 25.97
N LEU A 381 0.06 -2.28 26.27
CA LEU A 381 -0.52 -1.42 25.24
C LEU A 381 0.54 -0.40 24.79
N ARG A 382 0.95 -0.45 23.52
CA ARG A 382 1.99 0.41 22.92
C ARG A 382 1.46 1.24 21.77
N CYS A 383 2.19 2.28 21.37
CA CYS A 383 1.87 2.97 20.13
C CYS A 383 2.11 2.05 18.92
N ALA A 384 1.16 2.06 17.99
CA ALA A 384 1.38 1.53 16.66
C ALA A 384 2.35 2.44 15.90
N SER A 385 2.97 1.93 14.83
CA SER A 385 3.96 2.67 14.04
C SER A 385 3.40 3.96 13.41
N ASP A 386 2.09 3.98 13.15
CA ASP A 386 1.37 5.17 12.66
C ASP A 386 1.19 6.27 13.71
N ARG A 387 1.39 5.97 15.00
CA ARG A 387 1.12 6.85 16.15
C ARG A 387 -0.31 7.39 16.25
N TYR A 388 -1.24 6.97 15.40
CA TYR A 388 -2.67 7.31 15.50
C TYR A 388 -3.28 6.46 16.60
N PHE A 389 -2.92 5.17 16.61
CA PHE A 389 -3.50 4.20 17.50
C PHE A 389 -2.47 3.66 18.48
N SER A 390 -2.98 3.23 19.63
CA SER A 390 -2.26 2.30 20.49
C SER A 390 -2.80 0.89 20.26
N GLY A 391 -1.98 -0.13 20.46
CA GLY A 391 -2.25 -1.50 20.13
C GLY A 391 -1.47 -2.49 20.98
N ARG A 392 -1.58 -3.78 20.65
CA ARG A 392 -0.82 -4.85 21.32
C ARG A 392 -0.04 -5.69 20.31
N CYS A 393 0.98 -6.38 20.79
CA CYS A 393 1.78 -7.29 19.97
C CYS A 393 1.03 -8.60 19.69
N THR A 394 -0.02 -8.54 18.86
CA THR A 394 -0.93 -9.67 18.61
C THR A 394 -1.09 -10.04 17.13
N ARG A 395 -0.45 -9.29 16.22
CA ARG A 395 -0.44 -9.58 14.78
C ARG A 395 1.00 -9.75 14.33
N SER A 396 1.22 -10.63 13.37
CA SER A 396 2.46 -10.70 12.60
C SER A 396 2.19 -10.37 11.14
N ILE A 397 3.15 -9.71 10.50
CA ILE A 397 3.25 -9.69 9.03
C ILE A 397 3.82 -11.06 8.65
N VAL A 398 3.10 -11.79 7.80
CA VAL A 398 3.49 -13.14 7.38
C VAL A 398 3.74 -13.13 5.89
N GLU A 399 4.99 -13.40 5.49
CA GLU A 399 5.38 -13.58 4.10
C GLU A 399 5.64 -15.07 3.86
N ALA A 400 4.85 -15.71 3.00
CA ALA A 400 5.02 -17.14 2.73
C ALA A 400 6.33 -17.42 1.99
N SER A 401 6.80 -18.66 2.12
CA SER A 401 7.98 -19.19 1.43
C SER A 401 7.69 -20.64 1.05
N PRO A 402 7.26 -20.94 -0.19
CA PRO A 402 6.76 -22.26 -0.54
C PRO A 402 7.78 -23.37 -0.27
N GLY A 403 7.38 -24.38 0.53
CA GLY A 403 8.26 -25.48 0.95
C GLY A 403 9.30 -25.12 2.02
N LYS A 404 9.18 -23.95 2.64
CA LYS A 404 10.05 -23.43 3.72
C LYS A 404 9.20 -22.80 4.83
N THR A 405 9.82 -22.50 5.96
CA THR A 405 9.15 -21.73 7.04
C THR A 405 8.85 -20.32 6.56
N ALA A 406 7.62 -19.84 6.72
CA ALA A 406 7.26 -18.46 6.41
C ALA A 406 8.06 -17.45 7.25
N ASP A 407 8.30 -16.25 6.72
CA ASP A 407 8.79 -15.14 7.53
C ASP A 407 7.63 -14.57 8.34
N SER A 408 7.77 -14.50 9.66
CA SER A 408 6.75 -14.01 10.59
C SER A 408 7.36 -12.91 11.43
N CYS A 409 6.87 -11.69 11.22
CA CYS A 409 7.39 -10.49 11.86
C CYS A 409 6.31 -9.91 12.79
N PRO A 410 6.44 -10.08 14.12
CA PRO A 410 5.45 -9.58 15.08
C PRO A 410 5.43 -8.05 15.12
N ILE A 411 4.24 -7.47 15.09
CA ILE A 411 4.00 -6.02 15.08
C ILE A 411 2.91 -5.61 16.06
N ILE A 412 2.90 -4.33 16.43
CA ILE A 412 1.81 -3.75 17.21
C ILE A 412 0.57 -3.65 16.33
N ALA A 413 -0.41 -4.51 16.60
CA ALA A 413 -1.72 -4.46 15.99
C ALA A 413 -2.53 -3.33 16.64
N PRO A 414 -2.95 -2.31 15.89
CA PRO A 414 -3.69 -1.18 16.45
C PRO A 414 -5.00 -1.68 17.06
N ALA A 415 -5.30 -1.24 18.29
CA ALA A 415 -6.56 -1.56 18.95
C ALA A 415 -7.66 -0.61 18.43
N ILE A 416 -8.10 -0.86 17.21
CA ILE A 416 -9.17 -0.08 16.57
C ILE A 416 -10.50 -0.60 17.12
N ASN A 417 -11.23 0.24 17.84
CA ASN A 417 -12.63 -0.06 18.12
C ASN A 417 -13.40 0.15 16.82
N MET A 418 -13.82 -0.95 16.20
CA MET A 418 -14.57 -1.02 14.93
C MET A 418 -16.01 -0.55 15.12
N ASN A 419 -16.17 0.62 15.72
CA ASN A 419 -17.38 1.39 15.62
C ASN A 419 -17.33 2.03 14.23
N ASP A 420 -18.10 1.42 13.33
CA ASP A 420 -18.27 1.81 11.93
C ASP A 420 -18.46 3.34 11.77
N LEU A 421 -18.18 3.88 10.59
CA LEU A 421 -18.23 5.32 10.28
C LEU A 421 -19.53 5.98 10.82
N ASN A 422 -20.62 5.21 10.82
CA ASN A 422 -21.93 5.54 11.37
C ASN A 422 -21.99 5.84 12.89
N ALA A 423 -21.12 5.25 13.72
CA ALA A 423 -21.04 5.52 15.16
C ALA A 423 -20.24 6.79 15.47
N VAL A 424 -19.22 7.11 14.66
CA VAL A 424 -18.45 8.35 14.72
C VAL A 424 -19.34 9.56 14.39
N PHE A 425 -20.27 9.42 13.44
CA PHE A 425 -21.16 10.53 13.04
C PHE A 425 -22.43 10.69 13.91
N ARG A 426 -22.97 9.62 14.50
CA ARG A 426 -24.17 9.70 15.38
C ARG A 426 -23.99 10.58 16.62
N THR A 427 -22.75 10.76 17.09
CA THR A 427 -22.41 11.64 18.23
C THR A 427 -22.09 13.08 17.83
N GLY A 428 -22.23 13.46 16.54
CA GLY A 428 -21.78 14.76 16.03
C GLY A 428 -20.26 14.84 15.83
N GLY A 429 -19.58 13.68 15.75
CA GLY A 429 -18.13 13.52 15.80
C GLY A 429 -17.32 14.02 14.59
N SER A 430 -17.93 14.76 13.65
CA SER A 430 -17.12 15.63 12.77
C SER A 430 -16.41 16.73 13.57
N ARG A 431 -16.87 17.05 14.80
CA ARG A 431 -16.25 18.06 15.68
C ARG A 431 -15.51 17.51 16.89
N SER A 432 -15.63 16.21 17.19
CA SER A 432 -14.97 15.62 18.35
C SER A 432 -14.96 14.12 18.13
N ALA A 433 -13.82 13.63 17.66
CA ALA A 433 -13.51 12.23 17.76
C ALA A 433 -13.30 11.90 19.26
N VAL A 434 -13.46 10.64 19.68
CA VAL A 434 -13.41 10.22 21.09
C VAL A 434 -12.87 8.79 21.17
N PRO A 435 -12.12 8.36 22.21
CA PRO A 435 -11.15 9.05 23.08
C PRO A 435 -9.72 8.88 22.54
N GLY A 436 -8.87 9.91 22.68
CA GLY A 436 -7.55 10.02 22.04
C GLY A 436 -7.53 10.99 20.85
N ASP A 437 -8.59 11.79 20.69
CA ASP A 437 -9.02 12.28 19.39
C ASP A 437 -9.68 13.68 19.48
N ARG A 438 -9.00 14.65 20.10
CA ARG A 438 -8.97 15.96 19.43
C ARG A 438 -8.13 15.73 18.17
N PRO A 439 -8.47 16.24 16.97
CA PRO A 439 -7.75 15.93 15.72
C PRO A 439 -6.21 16.16 15.74
N SER A 440 -5.70 16.74 16.82
CA SER A 440 -4.32 16.99 17.20
C SER A 440 -3.71 15.99 18.20
N SER A 441 -4.40 14.92 18.59
CA SER A 441 -3.91 13.95 19.57
C SER A 441 -3.18 12.79 18.90
N TRP A 442 -2.06 12.39 19.48
CA TRP A 442 -1.14 11.38 18.97
C TRP A 442 -0.70 10.45 20.08
N CYS A 443 -0.42 9.20 19.73
CA CYS A 443 0.14 8.23 20.64
C CYS A 443 1.63 8.51 20.88
N LEU A 444 1.95 8.74 22.14
CA LEU A 444 3.29 8.97 22.66
C LEU A 444 3.75 7.75 23.45
N ASP A 445 5.03 7.41 23.32
CA ASP A 445 5.63 6.29 24.03
C ASP A 445 5.82 6.63 25.51
N VAL A 446 5.60 5.64 26.38
CA VAL A 446 5.73 5.79 27.84
C VAL A 446 6.58 4.64 28.36
N ASP A 447 7.37 4.90 29.40
CA ASP A 447 8.02 3.81 30.15
C ASP A 447 6.97 2.76 30.57
N PRO A 448 7.19 1.46 30.28
CA PRO A 448 6.23 0.41 30.63
C PRO A 448 5.83 0.47 32.11
N THR A 449 4.52 0.54 32.37
CA THR A 449 3.96 0.69 33.70
C THR A 449 2.56 0.10 33.81
N THR A 450 2.01 0.06 35.02
CA THR A 450 0.64 -0.40 35.31
C THR A 450 -0.22 0.80 35.70
N VAL A 451 -1.36 0.95 35.03
CA VAL A 451 -2.38 1.95 35.37
C VAL A 451 -3.69 1.27 35.74
N LYS A 452 -4.52 1.95 36.54
CA LYS A 452 -5.87 1.48 36.86
C LYS A 452 -6.84 1.83 35.73
N ASP A 453 -7.66 0.86 35.31
CA ASP A 453 -8.75 1.10 34.37
C ASP A 453 -9.98 1.70 35.07
N ALA A 454 -11.01 2.03 34.30
CA ALA A 454 -12.26 2.61 34.81
C ALA A 454 -13.03 1.71 35.81
N LYS A 455 -12.70 0.40 35.85
CA LYS A 455 -13.27 -0.58 36.77
C LYS A 455 -12.32 -0.91 37.93
N GLY A 456 -11.17 -0.23 38.03
CA GLY A 456 -10.15 -0.46 39.05
C GLY A 456 -9.22 -1.65 38.78
N GLY A 457 -9.31 -2.29 37.61
CA GLY A 457 -8.42 -3.35 37.17
C GLY A 457 -7.04 -2.83 36.75
N ASP A 458 -6.01 -3.65 36.92
CA ASP A 458 -4.66 -3.32 36.47
C ASP A 458 -4.52 -3.49 34.96
N LYS A 459 -3.95 -2.49 34.29
CA LYS A 459 -3.68 -2.49 32.86
C LYS A 459 -2.22 -2.12 32.60
N LEU A 460 -1.51 -3.01 31.92
CA LEU A 460 -0.14 -2.77 31.45
C LEU A 460 -0.17 -1.81 30.24
N VAL A 461 0.51 -0.68 30.36
CA VAL A 461 0.57 0.37 29.34
C VAL A 461 1.99 0.90 29.16
N ALA A 462 2.32 1.22 27.93
CA ALA A 462 3.56 1.87 27.51
C ALA A 462 3.24 2.92 26.43
N ALA A 463 2.04 3.52 26.52
CA ALA A 463 1.50 4.46 25.57
C ALA A 463 0.52 5.43 26.24
N VAL A 464 0.49 6.67 25.75
CA VAL A 464 -0.49 7.70 26.12
C VAL A 464 -0.87 8.53 24.92
N HIS A 465 -2.14 8.93 24.82
CA HIS A 465 -2.57 9.88 23.81
C HIS A 465 -2.52 11.30 24.37
N ALA A 466 -1.82 12.19 23.68
CA ALA A 466 -1.71 13.59 24.07
C ALA A 466 -1.86 14.50 22.86
N GLU A 467 -2.44 15.68 23.08
CA GLU A 467 -2.53 16.72 22.07
C GLU A 467 -1.20 17.37 21.78
N LEU A 468 -0.96 17.65 20.50
CA LEU A 468 0.22 18.36 20.07
C LEU A 468 -0.05 19.37 18.96
N LYS A 469 0.87 20.32 18.84
CA LYS A 469 0.98 21.27 17.74
C LYS A 469 2.39 21.22 17.17
N CYS A 470 2.47 21.43 15.86
CA CYS A 470 3.71 21.52 15.12
C CYS A 470 3.92 22.98 14.77
N LEU A 471 4.88 23.65 15.41
CA LEU A 471 5.13 25.08 15.24
C LEU A 471 6.63 25.33 15.10
N GLY A 472 7.04 25.97 14.00
CA GLY A 472 8.45 26.33 13.78
C GLY A 472 9.40 25.15 13.69
N GLY A 473 8.93 23.98 13.25
CA GLY A 473 9.74 22.75 13.23
C GLY A 473 9.85 22.03 14.57
N GLU A 474 9.11 22.49 15.60
CA GLU A 474 9.06 21.86 16.92
C GLU A 474 7.73 21.15 17.16
N VAL A 475 7.79 20.06 17.94
CA VAL A 475 6.60 19.45 18.56
C VAL A 475 6.32 20.18 19.86
N LYS A 476 5.07 20.61 20.05
CA LYS A 476 4.58 21.19 21.31
C LYS A 476 3.44 20.38 21.87
N LEU A 477 3.54 19.89 23.09
CA LEU A 477 2.47 19.14 23.75
C LEU A 477 1.57 20.06 24.54
N GLY A 478 0.28 19.73 24.56
CA GLY A 478 -0.72 20.42 25.37
C GLY A 478 -0.61 20.03 26.85
N VAL A 479 -0.59 21.03 27.73
CA VAL A 479 -0.62 20.88 29.19
C VAL A 479 -1.83 21.61 29.71
N ASP A 480 -2.73 20.89 30.38
CA ASP A 480 -3.93 21.48 30.97
C ASP A 480 -3.56 22.23 32.26
N LYS A 481 -3.87 23.53 32.30
CA LYS A 481 -3.70 24.42 33.46
C LYS A 481 -5.00 25.16 33.74
N GLU A 482 -5.63 24.88 34.89
CA GLU A 482 -6.75 25.65 35.47
C GLU A 482 -7.76 26.22 34.45
N GLY A 483 -8.20 25.42 33.48
CA GLY A 483 -9.20 25.79 32.48
C GLY A 483 -8.67 26.27 31.12
N TRP A 484 -7.36 26.30 30.87
CA TRP A 484 -6.76 26.53 29.56
C TRP A 484 -5.62 25.56 29.24
N THR A 485 -5.28 25.40 27.96
CA THR A 485 -4.17 24.53 27.51
C THR A 485 -2.95 25.37 27.17
N GLU A 486 -1.86 25.16 27.90
CA GLU A 486 -0.54 25.68 27.57
C GLU A 486 0.18 24.75 26.58
N TRP A 487 0.99 25.29 25.66
CA TRP A 487 1.72 24.51 24.66
C TRP A 487 3.22 24.55 24.94
N VAL A 488 3.76 23.41 25.39
CA VAL A 488 5.15 23.29 25.84
C VAL A 488 5.96 22.52 24.81
N SER A 489 7.11 23.06 24.39
CA SER A 489 8.00 22.40 23.43
C SER A 489 8.56 21.10 24.00
N CYS A 490 8.54 20.04 23.19
CA CYS A 490 9.00 18.70 23.54
C CYS A 490 10.03 18.26 22.50
N THR A 491 11.28 18.06 22.91
CA THR A 491 12.37 17.69 21.98
C THR A 491 12.34 16.19 21.74
N GLY A 492 12.30 15.75 20.48
CA GLY A 492 12.23 14.32 20.12
C GLY A 492 13.28 13.46 20.83
N GLY A 493 12.84 12.34 21.40
CA GLY A 493 13.67 11.43 22.19
C GLY A 493 13.92 11.84 23.64
N ALA A 494 13.59 13.07 24.04
CA ALA A 494 13.64 13.50 25.44
C ALA A 494 12.41 13.00 26.23
N LYS A 495 12.53 12.99 27.56
CA LYS A 495 11.40 12.76 28.46
C LYS A 495 10.73 14.08 28.82
N ALA A 496 9.41 14.13 28.78
CA ALA A 496 8.65 15.30 29.22
C ALA A 496 8.90 15.55 30.72
N THR A 497 9.31 16.75 31.09
CA THR A 497 9.67 17.10 32.48
C THR A 497 8.49 17.54 33.33
N TRP A 498 7.27 17.36 32.83
CA TRP A 498 6.00 17.73 33.46
C TRP A 498 5.03 16.56 33.39
N ASP A 499 3.96 16.63 34.18
CA ASP A 499 2.94 15.59 34.23
C ASP A 499 2.09 15.56 32.96
N ILE A 500 1.91 14.37 32.40
CA ILE A 500 0.98 14.09 31.31
C ILE A 500 0.04 13.00 31.82
N PRO A 501 -1.14 13.35 32.35
CA PRO A 501 -2.02 12.41 33.02
C PRO A 501 -2.33 11.16 32.18
N PRO A 502 -2.37 9.97 32.80
CA PRO A 502 -2.20 9.68 34.24
C PRO A 502 -0.74 9.58 34.70
N PHE A 503 0.24 9.94 33.87
CA PHE A 503 1.65 9.75 34.14
C PHE A 503 2.29 11.02 34.74
N GLY A 504 3.14 10.82 35.75
CA GLY A 504 3.95 11.90 36.29
C GLY A 504 5.10 12.31 35.37
N ALA A 505 5.83 13.34 35.78
CA ALA A 505 7.03 13.83 35.09
C ALA A 505 8.04 12.70 34.77
N GLU A 506 8.74 12.87 33.65
CA GLU A 506 9.80 12.01 33.12
C GLU A 506 9.37 10.58 32.73
N LYS A 507 8.06 10.37 32.50
CA LYS A 507 7.51 9.08 32.05
C LYS A 507 7.17 9.01 30.58
N VAL A 508 6.75 10.13 29.99
CA VAL A 508 6.34 10.19 28.58
C VAL A 508 7.51 10.66 27.72
N MET A 509 7.74 9.96 26.61
CA MET A 509 8.76 10.28 25.62
C MET A 509 8.19 11.27 24.59
N CYS A 510 8.95 12.33 24.32
CA CYS A 510 8.64 13.25 23.23
C CYS A 510 8.84 12.54 21.88
N PRO A 511 7.85 12.59 20.97
CA PRO A 511 7.97 11.96 19.66
C PRO A 511 8.90 12.76 18.75
N ASP A 512 9.48 12.11 17.74
CA ASP A 512 10.21 12.81 16.71
C ASP A 512 9.23 13.66 15.86
N TYR A 513 9.65 14.86 15.44
CA TYR A 513 8.82 15.73 14.59
C TYR A 513 8.33 14.99 13.32
N SER A 514 9.20 14.20 12.71
CA SER A 514 8.85 13.43 11.50
C SER A 514 7.75 12.40 11.68
N GLU A 515 7.46 11.97 12.92
CA GLU A 515 6.46 10.93 13.19
C GLU A 515 5.07 11.51 13.45
N VAL A 516 4.97 12.78 13.85
CA VAL A 516 3.71 13.41 14.29
C VAL A 516 3.39 14.74 13.60
N CYS A 517 4.33 15.29 12.82
CA CYS A 517 4.22 16.60 12.19
C CYS A 517 4.44 16.55 10.68
N THR A 518 4.00 15.47 10.03
CA THR A 518 4.04 15.29 8.56
C THR A 518 2.65 15.13 7.97
N ILE A 519 1.70 14.62 8.75
CA ILE A 519 0.32 14.38 8.37
C ILE A 519 -0.60 15.27 9.22
N SER A 520 -1.45 16.04 8.56
CA SER A 520 -2.39 16.93 9.24
C SER A 520 -3.53 16.13 9.89
N ALA A 521 -4.33 16.81 10.71
CA ALA A 521 -5.59 16.28 11.22
C ALA A 521 -6.53 15.74 10.12
N THR A 522 -6.51 16.35 8.94
CA THR A 522 -7.35 15.95 7.80
C THR A 522 -6.67 14.93 6.89
N GLY A 523 -5.45 14.50 7.21
CA GLY A 523 -4.67 13.58 6.37
C GLY A 523 -3.91 14.27 5.24
N SER A 524 -4.09 15.58 5.03
CA SER A 524 -3.26 16.33 4.08
C SER A 524 -1.80 16.39 4.54
N GLY A 525 -0.89 16.76 3.64
CA GLY A 525 0.46 17.17 4.02
C GLY A 525 0.41 18.48 4.84
N VAL A 526 1.38 18.66 5.73
CA VAL A 526 1.52 19.88 6.56
C VAL A 526 2.58 20.86 6.07
N THR A 527 3.22 20.58 4.93
CA THR A 527 4.15 21.49 4.24
C THR A 527 3.42 22.20 3.09
N PRO A 528 2.63 23.27 3.35
CA PRO A 528 1.97 24.00 2.29
C PRO A 528 3.00 24.71 1.41
N GLY A 529 2.91 24.51 0.10
CA GLY A 529 3.53 25.40 -0.87
C GLY A 529 5.05 25.37 -0.94
N VAL A 530 5.69 24.24 -0.59
CA VAL A 530 7.10 24.04 -0.94
C VAL A 530 7.20 24.04 -2.46
N GLN A 531 7.72 25.12 -3.02
CA GLN A 531 7.88 25.21 -4.46
C GLN A 531 8.97 24.26 -4.92
N TRP A 532 8.75 23.63 -6.07
CA TRP A 532 9.79 22.85 -6.73
C TRP A 532 10.98 23.76 -7.02
N ASP A 533 12.18 23.31 -6.66
CA ASP A 533 13.43 24.06 -6.76
C ASP A 533 13.99 24.12 -8.20
N GLY A 534 13.30 23.50 -9.16
CA GLY A 534 13.70 23.48 -10.56
C GLY A 534 14.77 22.44 -10.89
N ASN A 535 15.11 21.56 -9.95
CA ASN A 535 16.14 20.54 -10.15
C ASN A 535 15.59 19.14 -9.87
N ASP A 536 16.21 18.15 -10.52
CA ASP A 536 15.97 16.75 -10.18
C ASP A 536 16.81 16.41 -8.94
N LYS A 537 16.40 15.37 -8.20
CA LYS A 537 17.09 14.99 -6.96
C LYS A 537 18.47 14.41 -7.25
N GLU A 538 19.48 14.96 -6.59
CA GLU A 538 20.80 14.35 -6.50
C GLU A 538 20.83 13.37 -5.33
N TRP A 539 21.02 12.10 -5.63
CA TRP A 539 21.15 11.04 -4.64
C TRP A 539 22.55 11.04 -4.02
N LYS A 540 22.63 10.94 -2.70
CA LYS A 540 23.90 11.00 -1.94
C LYS A 540 24.66 9.68 -1.98
N ARG A 541 23.94 8.56 -2.06
CA ARG A 541 24.54 7.23 -2.17
C ARG A 541 24.98 6.95 -3.60
N LYS A 542 26.03 6.15 -3.76
CA LYS A 542 26.50 5.68 -5.07
C LYS A 542 26.09 4.23 -5.26
N VAL A 543 25.70 3.89 -6.48
CA VAL A 543 25.47 2.49 -6.86
C VAL A 543 26.82 1.77 -6.84
N PRO A 544 26.98 0.66 -6.11
CA PRO A 544 28.17 -0.17 -6.22
C PRO A 544 28.38 -0.59 -7.69
N PRO A 545 29.62 -0.63 -8.21
CA PRO A 545 29.86 -1.14 -9.56
C PRO A 545 29.28 -2.55 -9.68
N ALA A 546 28.51 -2.79 -10.74
CA ALA A 546 27.91 -4.10 -10.97
C ALA A 546 29.01 -5.19 -10.93
N PRO A 547 28.79 -6.32 -10.24
CA PRO A 547 29.72 -7.44 -10.34
C PRO A 547 29.88 -7.80 -11.82
N ALA A 548 31.13 -8.00 -12.26
CA ALA A 548 31.43 -8.37 -13.63
C ALA A 548 30.52 -9.55 -14.05
N PRO A 549 29.96 -9.54 -15.27
CA PRO A 549 29.13 -10.64 -15.73
C PRO A 549 29.90 -11.94 -15.53
N SER A 550 29.31 -12.87 -14.76
CA SER A 550 29.85 -14.22 -14.67
C SER A 550 29.94 -14.77 -16.09
N ALA A 551 31.06 -15.43 -16.39
CA ALA A 551 31.30 -16.03 -17.68
C ALA A 551 30.06 -16.86 -18.08
N PRO A 552 29.61 -16.77 -19.35
CA PRO A 552 28.49 -17.57 -19.81
C PRO A 552 28.76 -19.04 -19.48
N PRO A 553 27.74 -19.80 -19.02
CA PRO A 553 27.92 -21.22 -18.77
C PRO A 553 28.50 -21.87 -20.03
N PRO A 554 29.45 -22.81 -19.90
CA PRO A 554 30.02 -23.49 -21.06
C PRO A 554 28.86 -24.03 -21.90
N LYS A 555 28.89 -23.69 -23.20
CA LYS A 555 27.92 -24.16 -24.19
C LYS A 555 27.75 -25.68 -24.01
N PRO A 556 26.53 -26.21 -23.91
CA PRO A 556 26.32 -27.64 -24.05
C PRO A 556 26.90 -28.07 -25.39
N GLU A 557 27.89 -28.94 -25.36
CA GLU A 557 28.43 -29.58 -26.54
C GLU A 557 27.30 -30.46 -27.10
N LEU A 558 26.68 -30.00 -28.20
CA LEU A 558 25.69 -30.81 -28.91
C LEU A 558 26.42 -32.05 -29.44
N PRO A 559 25.90 -33.26 -29.22
CA PRO A 559 26.40 -34.45 -29.91
C PRO A 559 26.24 -34.25 -31.42
N GLU A 560 27.28 -34.59 -32.19
CA GLU A 560 27.21 -34.60 -33.64
C GLU A 560 26.04 -35.47 -34.15
N PRO A 561 25.39 -35.09 -35.26
CA PRO A 561 24.30 -35.87 -35.81
C PRO A 561 24.80 -37.23 -36.28
N HIS A 562 24.29 -38.29 -35.66
CA HIS A 562 24.44 -39.66 -36.14
C HIS A 562 24.01 -39.76 -37.61
N LYS A 563 24.95 -40.12 -38.49
CA LYS A 563 24.66 -40.60 -39.84
C LYS A 563 23.84 -41.89 -39.74
N SER A 564 22.69 -41.93 -40.43
CA SER A 564 21.91 -43.14 -40.63
C SER A 564 22.77 -44.28 -41.19
N PRO A 565 22.62 -45.54 -40.74
CA PRO A 565 23.32 -46.67 -41.34
C PRO A 565 22.65 -47.11 -42.64
N ASP A 566 23.50 -47.45 -43.61
CA ASP A 566 23.17 -48.07 -44.91
C ASP A 566 22.47 -49.44 -44.73
N PRO A 567 21.40 -49.77 -45.50
CA PRO A 567 20.61 -50.99 -45.32
C PRO A 567 21.24 -52.26 -45.94
N HIS A 568 22.52 -52.23 -46.31
CA HIS A 568 23.20 -53.36 -46.94
C HIS A 568 24.51 -53.73 -46.24
N LYS A 569 24.43 -54.38 -45.08
CA LYS A 569 25.51 -55.24 -44.57
C LYS A 569 25.01 -56.19 -43.47
N SER A 570 25.08 -57.48 -43.74
CA SER A 570 24.75 -58.56 -42.79
C SER A 570 25.80 -58.64 -41.65
N PRO A 571 25.41 -59.07 -40.43
CA PRO A 571 26.32 -59.09 -39.29
C PRO A 571 27.16 -60.38 -39.24
N SER A 572 28.44 -60.23 -38.93
CA SER A 572 29.35 -61.31 -38.53
C SER A 572 29.69 -61.17 -37.04
N LEU A 573 29.35 -62.19 -36.24
CA LEU A 573 29.90 -62.46 -34.89
C LEU A 573 31.37 -62.90 -35.03
N PRO A 574 32.30 -62.68 -34.06
CA PRO A 574 32.26 -63.21 -32.67
C PRO A 574 33.14 -62.37 -31.67
N PRO A 575 33.74 -62.87 -30.56
CA PRO A 575 33.43 -63.97 -29.64
C PRO A 575 33.26 -63.53 -28.16
N VAL A 576 32.80 -64.48 -27.34
CA VAL A 576 32.64 -64.42 -25.88
C VAL A 576 34.00 -64.43 -25.15
N GLY A 577 34.16 -63.58 -24.13
CA GLY A 577 35.29 -63.57 -23.18
C GLY A 577 34.84 -63.82 -21.73
N PRO A 578 35.73 -64.26 -20.83
CA PRO A 578 35.37 -65.11 -19.68
C PRO A 578 35.06 -64.38 -18.37
N LEU A 579 34.32 -65.09 -17.51
CA LEU A 579 33.87 -64.73 -16.16
C LEU A 579 34.98 -64.30 -15.19
N SER A 580 34.67 -63.34 -14.32
CA SER A 580 35.44 -62.99 -13.12
C SER A 580 34.81 -63.62 -11.84
N PRO A 581 35.62 -64.07 -10.86
CA PRO A 581 35.16 -64.74 -9.64
C PRO A 581 34.80 -63.75 -8.48
N PRO A 582 34.25 -64.23 -7.34
CA PRO A 582 33.38 -63.43 -6.47
C PRO A 582 34.11 -62.70 -5.33
N ALA A 583 33.34 -61.80 -4.71
CA ALA A 583 33.70 -60.92 -3.61
C ALA A 583 34.02 -61.62 -2.28
N GLU A 584 34.84 -60.95 -1.48
CA GLU A 584 34.80 -60.98 -0.01
C GLU A 584 34.36 -59.60 0.51
#